data_AF-A0A1Y5HP11-F1
#
_entry.id   AF-A0A1Y5HP11-F1
#
_cell.length_a   1.000
_cell.length_b   1.000
_cell.length_c   1.000
_cell.angle_alpha   90.00
_cell.angle_beta   90.00
_cell.angle_gamma   90.00
#
_symmetry.space_group_name_H-M   'P 1'
#
loop_
_entity.id
_entity.type
_entity.pdbx_description
1 polymer ?
#
loop_
_entity_poly.entity_id
_entity_poly.type
_entity_poly.pdbx_seq_one_letter_code
_entity_poly.pdbx_strand_id
1 'polypeptide(L)'
;MARTISNDDKFDLQQNFRRYIKFHDLYLQYNEKFKTSKASRVWIAAIVAVVFAMGSAYFMGVASGLFGLYFYRVITASMQKSNAEEGRESAERWFAAKGLRFEGRVLYHTEDQMLEAPIDPFDDAIYN
;
A
#
# COMPACT_ATOMS: atom_id res chain seq x y z
N MET A 1 -6.97 -22.59 25.73
CA MET A 1 -5.71 -22.23 26.42
C MET A 1 -5.37 -20.82 25.96
N ALA A 2 -5.29 -19.85 26.88
CA ALA A 2 -4.92 -18.48 26.51
C ALA A 2 -3.52 -18.52 25.89
N ARG A 3 -3.41 -18.25 24.59
CA ARG A 3 -2.13 -18.21 23.89
C ARG A 3 -1.47 -16.90 24.23
N THR A 4 -0.56 -16.96 25.17
CA THR A 4 0.21 -15.79 25.58
C THR A 4 1.43 -15.67 24.69
N ILE A 5 1.68 -14.46 24.22
CA ILE A 5 2.86 -14.10 23.44
C ILE A 5 4.03 -14.01 24.43
N SER A 6 5.21 -14.49 24.04
CA SER A 6 6.40 -14.38 24.90
C SER A 6 6.69 -12.92 25.24
N ASN A 7 6.95 -12.62 26.51
CA ASN A 7 7.36 -11.28 26.95
C ASN A 7 8.63 -10.77 26.22
N ASP A 8 9.53 -11.67 25.81
CA ASP A 8 10.74 -11.31 25.05
C ASP A 8 10.41 -10.75 23.66
N ASP A 9 9.28 -11.15 23.07
CA ASP A 9 8.84 -10.70 21.75
C ASP A 9 8.04 -9.39 21.81
N LYS A 10 7.73 -8.87 23.00
CA LYS A 10 6.87 -7.68 23.20
C LYS A 10 7.36 -6.45 22.45
N PHE A 11 8.66 -6.15 22.58
CA PHE A 11 9.26 -4.99 21.91
C PHE A 11 9.18 -5.12 20.38
N ASP A 12 9.57 -6.28 19.86
CA ASP A 12 9.54 -6.55 18.41
C ASP A 12 8.12 -6.52 17.85
N LEU A 13 7.15 -7.07 18.59
CA LEU A 13 5.75 -7.07 18.21
C LEU A 13 5.20 -5.64 18.12
N GLN A 14 5.44 -4.82 19.13
CA GLN A 14 5.00 -3.41 19.14
C GLN A 14 5.68 -2.59 18.04
N GLN A 15 6.98 -2.79 17.82
CA GLN A 15 7.72 -2.08 16.77
C GLN A 15 7.24 -2.49 15.36
N ASN A 16 7.10 -3.79 15.11
CA ASN A 16 6.62 -4.30 13.83
C ASN A 16 5.15 -3.95 13.58
N PHE A 17 4.33 -3.87 14.62
CA PHE A 17 2.94 -3.42 14.49
C PHE A 17 2.87 -1.96 14.07
N ARG A 18 3.64 -1.07 14.71
CA ARG A 18 3.73 0.34 14.28
C ARG A 18 4.22 0.47 12.83
N ARG A 19 5.20 -0.36 12.46
CA ARG A 19 5.74 -0.41 11.08
C ARG A 19 4.67 -0.88 10.09
N TYR A 20 3.90 -1.91 10.43
CA TYR A 20 2.78 -2.39 9.62
C TYR A 20 1.74 -1.30 9.39
N ILE A 21 1.23 -0.67 10.46
CA ILE A 21 0.21 0.38 10.36
C ILE A 21 0.70 1.54 9.48
N LYS A 22 1.96 1.95 9.63
CA LYS A 22 2.56 2.98 8.78
C LYS A 22 2.54 2.59 7.30
N PHE A 23 2.93 1.36 6.95
CA PHE A 23 2.90 0.90 5.56
C PHE A 23 1.48 0.69 5.03
N HIS A 24 0.56 0.25 5.88
CA HIS A 24 -0.85 0.13 5.54
C HIS A 24 -1.45 1.50 5.18
N ASP A 25 -1.18 2.53 5.98
CA ASP A 25 -1.64 3.90 5.70
C ASP A 25 -0.99 4.49 4.44
N LEU A 26 0.31 4.26 4.25
CA LEU A 26 1.01 4.66 3.03
C LEU A 26 0.41 3.97 1.80
N TYR A 27 0.11 2.67 1.89
CA TYR A 27 -0.53 1.91 0.82
C TYR A 27 -1.88 2.51 0.45
N LEU A 28 -2.74 2.80 1.44
CA LEU A 28 -4.04 3.44 1.18
C LEU A 28 -3.87 4.79 0.48
N GLN A 29 -2.95 5.64 0.95
CA GLN A 29 -2.67 6.93 0.34
C GLN A 29 -2.15 6.81 -1.10
N TYR A 30 -1.20 5.91 -1.35
CA TYR A 30 -0.64 5.72 -2.69
C TYR A 30 -1.64 5.05 -3.64
N ASN A 31 -2.50 4.18 -3.13
CA ASN A 31 -3.58 3.57 -3.91
C ASN A 31 -4.60 4.62 -4.36
N GLU A 32 -4.99 5.56 -3.50
CA GLU A 32 -5.84 6.69 -3.88
C GLU A 32 -5.14 7.63 -4.88
N LYS A 33 -3.85 7.93 -4.69
CA LYS A 33 -3.04 8.68 -5.68
C LYS A 33 -2.94 7.96 -7.03
N PHE A 34 -2.83 6.64 -7.03
CA PHE A 34 -2.82 5.84 -8.25
C PHE A 34 -4.18 5.88 -8.96
N LYS A 35 -5.30 5.72 -8.24
CA LYS A 35 -6.65 5.84 -8.79
C LYS A 35 -6.89 7.22 -9.41
N THR A 36 -6.55 8.29 -8.69
CA THR A 36 -6.68 9.67 -9.18
C THR A 36 -5.76 9.95 -10.38
N SER A 37 -4.54 9.39 -10.38
CA SER A 37 -3.61 9.52 -11.51
C SER A 37 -4.09 8.77 -12.76
N LYS A 38 -4.71 7.59 -12.60
CA LYS A 38 -5.39 6.87 -13.69
C LYS A 38 -6.66 7.57 -14.17
N ALA A 39 -7.41 8.21 -13.26
CA ALA A 39 -8.60 8.99 -13.60
C ALA A 39 -8.27 10.32 -14.30
N SER A 40 -7.00 10.72 -14.30
CA SER A 40 -6.52 11.92 -14.98
C SER A 40 -6.87 11.90 -16.46
N ARG A 41 -7.56 12.93 -16.94
CA ARG A 41 -7.94 13.11 -18.35
C ARG A 41 -6.85 13.75 -19.20
N VAL A 42 -5.62 13.86 -18.69
CA VAL A 42 -4.48 14.47 -19.41
C VAL A 42 -4.18 13.76 -20.75
N TRP A 43 -4.45 12.46 -20.83
CA TRP A 43 -4.34 11.70 -22.09
C TRP A 43 -5.27 12.21 -23.19
N ILE A 44 -6.41 12.84 -22.86
CA ILE A 44 -7.34 13.41 -23.84
C ILE A 44 -6.68 14.60 -24.55
N ALA A 45 -6.00 15.48 -23.82
CA ALA A 45 -5.25 16.59 -24.41
C ALA A 45 -4.11 16.08 -25.31
N ALA A 46 -3.49 14.95 -24.94
CA ALA A 46 -2.47 14.29 -25.76
C ALA A 46 -3.06 13.77 -27.08
N ILE A 47 -4.24 13.13 -27.05
CA ILE A 47 -4.94 12.67 -28.26
C ILE A 47 -5.33 13.85 -29.16
N VAL A 48 -5.86 14.94 -28.59
CA VAL A 48 -6.19 16.15 -29.35
C VAL A 48 -4.93 16.67 -30.06
N ALA A 49 -3.78 16.72 -29.36
CA ALA A 49 -2.51 17.10 -29.97
C ALA A 49 -2.08 16.15 -31.10
N VAL A 50 -2.31 14.82 -30.98
CA VAL A 50 -2.05 13.87 -32.08
C VAL A 50 -2.91 14.17 -33.31
N VAL A 51 -4.18 14.55 -33.15
CA VAL A 51 -5.04 14.92 -34.28
C VAL A 51 -4.47 16.15 -35.01
N PHE A 52 -4.02 17.16 -34.26
CA PHE A 52 -3.36 18.33 -34.85
C PHE A 52 -1.95 18.05 -35.41
N ALA A 53 -1.33 16.93 -35.04
CA ALA A 53 -0.03 16.52 -35.57
C ALA A 53 -0.06 16.18 -37.06
N MET A 54 -1.23 15.88 -37.63
CA MET A 54 -1.40 15.75 -39.09
C MET A 54 -1.09 17.05 -39.84
N GLY A 55 -1.20 18.21 -39.18
CA GLY A 55 -0.91 19.53 -39.76
C GLY A 55 0.46 20.09 -39.40
N SER A 56 1.15 19.58 -38.36
CA SER A 56 2.47 20.07 -37.96
C SER A 56 3.21 19.12 -37.02
N ALA A 57 4.50 18.92 -37.30
CA ALA A 57 5.42 18.12 -36.48
C ALA A 57 5.58 18.66 -35.04
N TYR A 58 5.30 19.95 -34.80
CA TYR A 58 5.32 20.55 -33.47
C TYR A 58 4.34 19.84 -32.51
N PHE A 59 3.12 19.56 -32.98
CA PHE A 59 2.10 18.90 -32.15
C PHE A 59 2.45 17.44 -31.83
N MET A 60 3.29 16.79 -32.65
CA MET A 60 3.80 15.44 -32.35
C MET A 60 4.74 15.45 -31.13
N GLY A 61 5.55 16.50 -30.98
CA GLY A 61 6.39 16.72 -29.80
C GLY A 61 5.55 17.02 -28.55
N VAL A 62 4.52 17.87 -28.69
CA VAL A 62 3.59 18.19 -27.59
C VAL A 62 2.82 16.95 -27.13
N ALA A 63 2.29 16.15 -28.06
CA ALA A 63 1.60 14.91 -27.76
C ALA A 63 2.51 13.93 -27.00
N SER A 64 3.75 13.75 -27.47
CA SER A 64 4.75 12.90 -26.82
C SER A 64 5.05 13.35 -25.38
N GLY A 65 5.17 14.67 -25.14
CA GLY A 65 5.37 15.22 -23.80
C GLY A 65 4.18 14.98 -22.87
N LEU A 66 2.96 15.15 -23.36
CA LEU A 66 1.73 14.92 -22.58
C LEU A 66 1.52 13.43 -22.26
N PHE A 67 1.78 12.53 -23.20
CA PHE A 67 1.80 11.09 -22.95
C PHE A 67 2.91 10.72 -21.95
N GLY A 68 4.11 11.26 -22.12
CA GLY A 68 5.23 11.04 -21.19
C GLY A 68 4.88 11.47 -19.76
N LEU A 69 4.29 12.66 -19.58
CA LEU A 69 3.84 13.14 -18.27
C LEU A 69 2.77 12.21 -17.66
N TYR A 70 1.81 11.77 -18.46
CA TYR A 70 0.75 10.86 -18.00
C TYR A 70 1.34 9.53 -17.54
N PHE A 71 2.14 8.87 -18.37
CA PHE A 71 2.76 7.59 -18.02
C PHE A 71 3.73 7.72 -16.85
N TYR A 72 4.53 8.79 -16.79
CA TYR A 72 5.42 9.06 -15.66
C TYR A 72 4.65 9.13 -14.34
N ARG A 73 3.53 9.85 -14.29
CA ARG A 73 2.69 9.94 -13.08
C ARG A 73 2.08 8.60 -12.70
N VAL A 74 1.57 7.84 -13.67
CA VAL A 74 0.97 6.53 -13.41
C VAL A 74 2.01 5.52 -12.92
N ILE A 75 3.18 5.46 -13.56
CA ILE A 75 4.27 4.55 -13.21
C ILE A 75 4.84 4.89 -11.83
N THR A 76 5.15 6.16 -11.56
CA THR A 76 5.68 6.58 -10.26
C THR A 76 4.69 6.30 -9.12
N ALA A 77 3.40 6.57 -9.32
CA ALA A 77 2.37 6.22 -8.35
C ALA A 77 2.25 4.70 -8.14
N SER A 78 2.39 3.92 -9.22
CA SER A 78 2.40 2.45 -9.15
C SER A 78 3.61 1.91 -8.37
N MET A 79 4.81 2.47 -8.58
CA MET A 79 6.01 2.09 -7.85
C MET A 79 5.89 2.43 -6.36
N GLN A 80 5.37 3.62 -6.03
CA GLN A 80 5.14 4.01 -4.63
C GLN A 80 4.13 3.08 -3.93
N LYS A 81 3.08 2.68 -4.65
CA LYS A 81 2.14 1.66 -4.15
C LYS A 81 2.84 0.32 -3.92
N SER A 82 3.62 -0.18 -4.89
CA SER A 82 4.34 -1.45 -4.79
C SER A 82 5.29 -1.48 -3.59
N ASN A 83 6.09 -0.43 -3.41
CA ASN A 83 7.02 -0.34 -2.28
C ASN A 83 6.29 -0.37 -0.92
N ALA A 84 5.13 0.28 -0.82
CA ALA A 84 4.32 0.25 0.40
C ALA A 84 3.68 -1.13 0.61
N GLU A 85 3.27 -1.80 -0.45
CA GLU A 85 2.71 -3.16 -0.43
C GLU A 85 3.77 -4.19 -0.02
N GLU A 86 4.97 -4.13 -0.58
CA GLU A 86 6.11 -4.98 -0.18
C GLU A 86 6.50 -4.76 1.29
N GLY A 87 6.53 -3.50 1.75
CA GLY A 87 6.79 -3.17 3.15
C GLY A 87 5.72 -3.72 4.09
N ARG A 88 4.46 -3.70 3.66
CA ARG A 88 3.33 -4.29 4.38
C ARG A 88 3.43 -5.82 4.42
N GLU A 89 3.65 -6.45 3.27
CA GLU A 89 3.73 -7.90 3.14
C GLU A 89 4.93 -8.47 3.92
N SER A 90 6.08 -7.79 3.89
CA SER A 90 7.23 -8.18 4.70
C SER A 90 6.94 -8.17 6.20
N ALA A 91 6.12 -7.22 6.68
CA ALA A 91 5.67 -7.21 8.06
C ALA A 91 4.66 -8.33 8.31
N GLU A 92 3.66 -8.51 7.43
CA GLU A 92 2.67 -9.60 7.53
C GLU A 92 3.32 -10.98 7.59
N ARG A 93 4.39 -11.23 6.82
CA ARG A 93 5.13 -12.49 6.88
C ARG A 93 5.77 -12.74 8.25
N TRP A 94 6.28 -11.70 8.90
CA TRP A 94 6.82 -11.82 10.26
C TRP A 94 5.72 -12.17 11.27
N PHE A 95 4.56 -11.51 11.19
CA PHE A 95 3.41 -11.81 12.04
C PHE A 95 2.85 -13.22 11.76
N ALA A 96 2.77 -13.63 10.50
CA ALA A 96 2.33 -14.97 10.11
C ALA A 96 3.25 -16.06 10.66
N ALA A 97 4.57 -15.83 10.69
CA ALA A 97 5.53 -16.73 11.32
C ALA A 97 5.32 -16.89 12.84
N LYS A 98 4.71 -15.88 13.49
CA LYS A 98 4.30 -15.90 14.90
C LYS A 98 2.84 -16.35 15.11
N GLY A 99 2.16 -16.83 14.06
CA GLY A 99 0.76 -17.28 14.14
C GLY A 99 -0.27 -16.15 14.27
N LEU A 100 0.09 -14.96 13.80
CA LEU A 100 -0.73 -13.76 13.84
C LEU A 100 -1.07 -13.29 12.42
N ARG A 101 -2.25 -12.70 12.26
CA ARG A 101 -2.76 -12.18 10.98
C ARG A 101 -3.39 -10.82 11.19
N PHE A 102 -3.30 -9.96 10.19
CA PHE A 102 -4.04 -8.69 10.17
C PHE A 102 -5.32 -8.80 9.37
N GLU A 103 -6.37 -8.14 9.87
CA GLU A 103 -7.52 -7.72 9.08
C GLU A 103 -7.64 -6.19 9.14
N GLY A 104 -7.29 -5.53 8.04
CA GLY A 104 -7.20 -4.08 7.97
C GLY A 104 -6.11 -3.53 8.90
N ARG A 105 -6.53 -2.99 10.05
CA ARG A 105 -5.64 -2.41 11.09
C ARG A 105 -5.61 -3.23 12.39
N VAL A 106 -6.40 -4.30 12.47
CA VAL A 106 -6.57 -5.07 13.70
C VAL A 106 -5.81 -6.39 13.58
N LEU A 107 -5.15 -6.79 14.67
CA LEU A 107 -4.36 -8.01 14.76
C LEU A 107 -5.22 -9.13 15.35
N TYR A 108 -5.13 -10.32 14.79
CA TYR A 108 -5.82 -11.52 15.22
C TYR A 108 -4.86 -12.72 15.22
N HIS A 109 -5.25 -13.81 15.87
CA HIS A 109 -4.57 -15.08 15.66
C HIS A 109 -5.00 -15.69 14.33
N THR A 110 -4.08 -16.36 13.63
CA THR A 110 -4.39 -17.00 12.33
C THR A 110 -5.49 -18.06 12.42
N GLU A 111 -5.68 -18.66 13.59
CA GLU A 111 -6.72 -19.66 13.86
C GLU A 111 -8.08 -19.05 14.19
N ASP A 112 -8.14 -17.75 14.52
CA ASP A 112 -9.38 -17.03 14.78
C ASP A 112 -10.03 -16.62 13.45
N GLN A 113 -10.67 -17.60 12.81
CA GLN A 113 -11.36 -17.41 11.53
C GLN A 113 -12.63 -16.55 11.67
N MET A 114 -13.19 -16.44 12.89
CA MET A 114 -14.42 -15.69 13.16
C MET A 114 -14.14 -14.23 13.57
N LEU A 115 -12.85 -13.86 13.75
CA LEU A 115 -12.40 -12.52 14.12
C LEU A 115 -13.01 -12.03 15.44
N GLU A 116 -13.21 -12.95 16.38
CA GLU A 116 -13.93 -12.69 17.63
C GLU A 116 -13.01 -12.12 18.73
N ALA A 117 -11.71 -12.43 18.68
CA ALA A 117 -10.71 -12.04 19.67
C ALA A 117 -9.64 -11.12 19.07
N PRO A 118 -9.93 -9.81 18.94
CA PRO A 118 -8.91 -8.85 18.51
C PRO A 118 -7.79 -8.77 19.56
N ILE A 119 -6.55 -8.75 19.08
CA ILE A 119 -5.35 -8.66 19.89
C ILE A 119 -4.89 -7.20 19.89
N ASP A 120 -4.69 -6.63 21.08
CA ASP A 120 -4.01 -5.36 21.24
C ASP A 120 -2.53 -5.59 21.62
N PRO A 121 -1.57 -5.37 20.71
CA PRO A 121 -0.12 -5.45 20.96
C PRO A 121 0.39 -4.66 22.16
N PHE A 122 -0.36 -3.66 22.61
CA PHE A 122 0.02 -2.77 23.72
C PHE A 122 -0.61 -3.16 25.05
N ASP A 123 -1.53 -4.13 25.07
CA ASP A 123 -2.05 -4.68 26.31
C ASP A 123 -1.02 -5.65 26.90
N ASP A 124 -0.67 -5.47 28.17
CA ASP A 124 0.28 -6.34 28.85
C ASP A 124 -0.34 -7.71 29.20
N ALA A 125 -1.67 -7.81 29.22
CA ALA A 125 -2.40 -9.03 29.56
C ALA A 125 -2.23 -10.18 28.54
N ILE A 126 -1.78 -9.87 27.32
CA ILE A 126 -1.54 -10.88 26.28
C ILE A 126 -0.14 -11.51 26.37
N TYR A 127 0.74 -10.97 27.22
CA TYR A 127 2.11 -11.45 27.39
C TYR A 127 2.25 -12.22 28.70
N ASN A 128 2.86 -13.42 28.64
CA ASN A 128 3.32 -14.16 29.82
C ASN A 128 4.82 -14.47 29.66
#